data_AF-A0A9E2XZQ7-F1
#
_entry.id   AF-A0A9E2XZQ7-F1
#
_cell.length_a   1.000
_cell.length_b   1.000
_cell.length_c   1.000
_cell.angle_alpha   90.00
_cell.angle_beta   90.00
_cell.angle_gamma   90.00
#
_symmetry.space_group_name_H-M   'P 1'
#
loop_
_entity.id
_entity.type
_entity.pdbx_description
1 polymer ?
#
loop_
_entity_poly.entity_id
_entity_poly.type
_entity_poly.pdbx_seq_one_letter_code
_entity_poly.pdbx_strand_id
1 'polypeptide(L)'
;GNLVFANYLQIHHVVGAGELTVFCGAMVGASLGFLWFNAPPAMVFMGDTGSLSIGAALGTISVVTKHELVLAIIGGLFVLEAVSVIVQVASYKMTGRRVFRMAPLHHHFEQLGWEEPKIVIRFWIIAWILAIAGLATLKLR
;
A
#
# COMPACT_ATOMS: atom_id res chain seq x y z
N GLY A 1 9.81 21.03 0.06
CA GLY A 1 8.51 21.02 0.77
C GLY A 1 8.18 22.40 1.28
N ASN A 2 6.93 22.64 1.70
CA ASN A 2 6.53 23.92 2.27
C ASN A 2 7.15 24.08 3.68
N LEU A 3 7.94 25.15 3.88
CA LEU A 3 8.64 25.43 5.14
C LEU A 3 7.69 25.66 6.33
N VAL A 4 6.54 26.30 6.09
CA VAL A 4 5.54 26.60 7.13
C VAL A 4 4.90 25.29 7.64
N PHE A 5 4.50 24.41 6.72
CA PHE A 5 3.95 23.10 7.10
C PHE A 5 4.99 22.19 7.74
N ALA A 6 6.24 22.24 7.27
CA ALA A 6 7.31 21.45 7.87
C ALA A 6 7.55 21.82 9.33
N ASN A 7 7.61 23.13 9.63
CA ASN A 7 7.72 23.63 11.00
C ASN A 7 6.47 23.33 11.83
N TYR A 8 5.26 23.49 11.28
CA TYR A 8 4.02 23.20 12.01
C TYR A 8 3.88 21.73 12.40
N LEU A 9 4.30 20.82 11.50
CA LEU A 9 4.22 19.37 11.71
C LEU A 9 5.48 18.79 12.38
N GLN A 10 6.48 19.63 12.71
CA GLN A 10 7.78 19.19 13.25
C GLN A 10 8.46 18.10 12.38
N ILE A 11 8.28 18.17 11.06
CA ILE A 11 8.86 17.23 10.09
C ILE A 11 10.14 17.79 9.47
N HIS A 12 11.08 16.89 9.15
CA HIS A 12 12.34 17.28 8.52
C HIS A 12 12.08 17.95 7.16
N HIS A 13 12.55 19.19 7.01
CA HIS A 13 12.39 19.91 5.76
C HIS A 13 13.38 19.39 4.72
N VAL A 14 12.84 18.87 3.63
CA VAL A 14 13.61 18.48 2.45
C VAL A 14 13.36 19.51 1.33
N VAL A 15 14.41 20.19 0.91
CA VAL A 15 14.39 21.14 -0.21
C VAL A 15 13.94 20.41 -1.49
N GLY A 16 13.10 21.03 -2.31
CA GLY A 16 12.59 20.41 -3.54
C GLY A 16 11.52 19.33 -3.37
N ALA A 17 11.34 18.76 -2.16
CA ALA A 17 10.32 17.71 -1.94
C ALA A 17 8.85 18.15 -2.17
N GLY A 18 8.61 19.46 -2.43
CA GLY A 18 7.28 19.94 -2.80
C GLY A 18 6.84 19.41 -4.17
N GLU A 19 7.77 19.24 -5.11
CA GLU A 19 7.52 18.72 -6.46
C GLU A 19 6.97 17.30 -6.45
N LEU A 20 7.32 16.50 -5.43
CA LEU A 20 6.77 15.16 -5.24
C LEU A 20 5.24 15.20 -5.08
N THR A 21 4.67 16.31 -4.61
CA THR A 21 3.22 16.48 -4.50
C THR A 21 2.54 16.45 -5.87
N VAL A 22 3.17 17.07 -6.89
CA VAL A 22 2.65 17.07 -8.27
C VAL A 22 2.69 15.65 -8.84
N PHE A 23 3.81 14.95 -8.65
CA PHE A 23 3.95 13.56 -9.07
C PHE A 23 2.92 12.64 -8.36
N CYS A 24 2.77 12.75 -7.05
CA CYS A 24 1.76 12.01 -6.29
C CYS A 24 0.34 12.32 -6.76
N GLY A 25 0.02 13.59 -7.05
CA GLY A 25 -1.28 13.99 -7.59
C GLY A 25 -1.57 13.36 -8.95
N ALA A 26 -0.58 13.38 -9.87
CA ALA A 26 -0.69 12.72 -11.16
C ALA A 26 -0.87 11.19 -11.02
N MET A 27 -0.12 10.57 -10.11
CA MET A 27 -0.24 9.13 -9.81
C MET A 27 -1.62 8.77 -9.27
N VAL A 28 -2.17 9.55 -8.33
CA VAL A 28 -3.54 9.36 -7.82
C VAL A 28 -4.57 9.50 -8.95
N GLY A 29 -4.44 10.53 -9.79
CA GLY A 29 -5.33 10.73 -10.94
C GLY A 29 -5.30 9.55 -11.92
N ALA A 30 -4.10 9.07 -12.25
CA ALA A 30 -3.92 7.89 -13.10
C ALA A 30 -4.49 6.62 -12.46
N SER A 31 -4.28 6.39 -11.17
CA SER A 31 -4.83 5.24 -10.45
C SER A 31 -6.35 5.28 -10.36
N LEU A 32 -6.96 6.46 -10.18
CA LEU A 32 -8.42 6.62 -10.21
C LEU A 32 -8.99 6.34 -11.60
N GLY A 33 -8.33 6.85 -12.65
CA GLY A 33 -8.70 6.55 -14.04
C GLY A 33 -8.57 5.05 -14.36
N PHE A 34 -7.49 4.41 -13.90
CA PHE A 34 -7.31 2.96 -14.04
C PHE A 34 -8.41 2.18 -13.30
N LEU A 35 -8.71 2.57 -12.06
CA LEU A 35 -9.73 1.92 -11.23
C LEU A 35 -11.11 1.93 -11.90
N TRP A 36 -11.45 2.99 -12.65
CA TRP A 36 -12.69 3.05 -13.43
C TRP A 36 -12.85 1.85 -14.39
N PHE A 37 -11.75 1.39 -15.00
CA PHE A 37 -11.75 0.26 -15.93
C PHE A 37 -11.38 -1.07 -15.27
N ASN A 38 -10.78 -1.03 -14.08
CA ASN A 38 -10.32 -2.21 -13.35
C ASN A 38 -11.33 -2.69 -12.28
N ALA A 39 -12.26 -1.85 -11.83
CA ALA A 39 -13.30 -2.23 -10.89
C ALA A 39 -14.09 -3.45 -11.42
N PRO A 40 -14.50 -4.41 -10.56
CA PRO A 40 -15.15 -5.64 -11.01
C PRO A 40 -16.43 -5.38 -11.81
N PRO A 41 -16.61 -6.03 -12.98
CA PRO A 41 -15.68 -6.94 -13.67
C PRO A 41 -14.55 -6.17 -14.39
N ALA A 42 -13.29 -6.54 -14.15
CA ALA A 42 -12.13 -5.85 -14.68
C ALA A 42 -12.02 -5.96 -16.22
N MET A 43 -11.87 -4.81 -16.90
CA MET A 43 -11.61 -4.75 -18.34
C MET A 43 -10.12 -4.65 -18.66
N VAL A 44 -9.33 -4.12 -17.73
CA VAL A 44 -7.88 -3.93 -17.86
C VAL A 44 -7.19 -4.42 -16.61
N PHE A 45 -6.12 -5.18 -16.77
CA PHE A 45 -5.25 -5.61 -15.68
C PHE A 45 -4.02 -4.71 -15.57
N MET A 46 -3.57 -4.45 -14.35
CA MET A 46 -2.44 -3.57 -14.06
C MET A 46 -1.10 -4.12 -14.59
N GLY A 47 -0.94 -5.45 -14.50
CA GLY A 47 0.29 -6.15 -14.85
C GLY A 47 1.51 -5.77 -13.99
N ASP A 48 2.66 -6.34 -14.34
CA ASP A 48 3.93 -6.08 -13.65
C ASP A 48 4.43 -4.66 -13.89
N THR A 49 4.14 -4.10 -15.07
CA THR A 49 4.50 -2.72 -15.43
C THR A 49 3.89 -1.72 -14.45
N GLY A 50 2.60 -1.87 -14.10
CA GLY A 50 1.94 -0.97 -13.15
C GLY A 50 2.34 -1.27 -11.70
N SER A 51 2.36 -2.54 -11.30
CA SER A 51 2.61 -2.93 -9.90
C SER A 51 4.03 -2.61 -9.43
N LEU A 52 5.03 -2.94 -10.23
CA LEU A 52 6.43 -2.66 -9.88
C LEU A 52 6.74 -1.17 -9.93
N SER A 53 6.20 -0.43 -10.91
CA SER A 53 6.45 1.01 -11.02
C SER A 53 5.83 1.80 -9.87
N ILE A 54 4.57 1.53 -9.51
CA ILE A 54 3.91 2.20 -8.37
C ILE A 54 4.61 1.82 -7.05
N GLY A 55 4.95 0.55 -6.86
CA GLY A 55 5.68 0.11 -5.67
C GLY A 55 7.04 0.79 -5.52
N ALA A 56 7.83 0.83 -6.60
CA ALA A 56 9.13 1.49 -6.61
C ALA A 56 9.02 3.02 -6.41
N ALA A 57 8.02 3.66 -7.01
CA ALA A 57 7.76 5.09 -6.85
C ALA A 57 7.42 5.43 -5.39
N LEU A 58 6.48 4.71 -4.76
CA LEU A 58 6.12 4.91 -3.36
C LEU A 58 7.31 4.67 -2.41
N GLY A 59 8.08 3.60 -2.65
CA GLY A 59 9.30 3.32 -1.90
C GLY A 59 10.31 4.46 -2.00
N THR A 60 10.59 4.95 -3.20
CA THR A 60 11.52 6.07 -3.44
C THR A 60 11.04 7.34 -2.75
N ILE A 61 9.75 7.69 -2.87
CA ILE A 61 9.16 8.86 -2.21
C ILE A 61 9.35 8.77 -0.70
N SER A 62 9.13 7.60 -0.09
CA SER A 62 9.28 7.43 1.36
C SER A 62 10.73 7.66 1.83
N VAL A 63 11.72 7.22 1.07
CA VAL A 63 13.15 7.39 1.39
C VAL A 63 13.58 8.83 1.20
N VAL A 64 13.16 9.47 0.10
CA VAL A 64 13.47 10.88 -0.17
C VAL A 64 12.86 11.79 0.89
N THR A 65 11.66 11.46 1.37
CA THR A 65 10.97 12.25 2.39
C THR A 65 11.35 11.86 3.82
N LYS A 66 12.12 10.79 4.05
CA LYS A 66 12.48 10.26 5.40
C LYS A 66 11.26 9.77 6.21
N HIS A 67 10.30 9.17 5.52
CA HIS A 67 9.04 8.67 6.07
C HIS A 67 8.86 7.16 5.82
N GLU A 68 9.93 6.38 5.94
CA GLU A 68 9.95 4.94 5.67
C GLU A 68 9.01 4.17 6.60
N LEU A 69 9.04 4.49 7.90
CA LEU A 69 8.12 3.87 8.89
C LEU A 69 6.66 4.24 8.63
N VAL A 70 6.41 5.46 8.17
CA VAL A 70 5.05 5.90 7.81
C VAL A 70 4.57 5.12 6.58
N LEU A 71 5.44 4.89 5.57
CA LEU A 71 5.10 4.03 4.44
C LEU A 71 4.79 2.60 4.88
N ALA A 72 5.54 2.04 5.83
CA ALA A 72 5.27 0.70 6.35
C ALA A 72 3.88 0.59 7.02
N ILE A 73 3.43 1.66 7.69
CA ILE A 73 2.08 1.72 8.28
C ILE A 73 1.01 1.91 7.21
N ILE A 74 1.14 2.94 6.36
CA ILE A 74 0.15 3.27 5.31
C ILE A 74 0.03 2.11 4.31
N GLY A 75 1.16 1.55 3.89
CA GLY A 75 1.26 0.36 3.04
C GLY A 75 1.11 -0.94 3.82
N GLY A 76 0.65 -0.92 5.06
CA GLY A 76 0.58 -2.08 5.94
C GLY A 76 -0.21 -3.25 5.35
N LEU A 77 -1.23 -2.98 4.54
CA LEU A 77 -1.94 -4.04 3.82
C LEU A 77 -1.01 -4.77 2.82
N PHE A 78 -0.19 -4.05 2.05
CA PHE A 78 0.80 -4.65 1.17
C PHE A 78 1.85 -5.45 1.96
N VAL A 79 2.27 -4.94 3.12
CA VAL A 79 3.18 -5.63 4.02
C VAL A 79 2.56 -6.94 4.52
N LEU A 80 1.30 -6.92 4.95
CA LEU A 80 0.59 -8.11 5.41
C LEU A 80 0.46 -9.16 4.30
N GLU A 81 0.15 -8.74 3.08
CA GLU A 81 0.10 -9.61 1.91
C GLU A 81 1.45 -10.28 1.65
N ALA A 82 2.54 -9.51 1.63
CA ALA A 82 3.88 -10.05 1.43
C ALA A 82 4.31 -10.99 2.59
N VAL A 83 4.07 -10.58 3.83
CA VAL A 83 4.37 -11.39 5.03
C VAL A 83 3.59 -12.70 5.00
N SER A 84 2.35 -12.71 4.53
CA SER A 84 1.56 -13.94 4.44
C SER A 84 2.21 -14.97 3.51
N VAL A 85 2.76 -14.52 2.38
CA VAL A 85 3.50 -15.38 1.44
C VAL A 85 4.79 -15.88 2.08
N ILE A 86 5.55 -15.00 2.73
CA ILE A 86 6.80 -15.36 3.41
C ILE A 86 6.54 -16.42 4.48
N VAL A 87 5.55 -16.22 5.35
CA VAL A 87 5.16 -17.17 6.40
C VAL A 87 4.68 -18.49 5.80
N GLN A 88 3.85 -18.44 4.75
CA GLN A 88 3.34 -19.62 4.08
C GLN A 88 4.49 -20.46 3.48
N VAL A 89 5.40 -19.82 2.75
CA VAL A 89 6.55 -20.49 2.11
C VAL A 89 7.50 -21.04 3.17
N ALA A 90 7.80 -20.27 4.22
CA ALA A 90 8.66 -20.72 5.32
C ALA A 90 8.06 -21.95 6.03
N SER A 91 6.78 -21.89 6.39
CA SER A 91 6.08 -23.02 7.03
C SER A 91 6.07 -24.26 6.14
N TYR A 92 5.77 -24.11 4.84
CA TYR A 92 5.73 -25.25 3.94
C TYR A 92 7.11 -25.89 3.73
N LYS A 93 8.17 -25.08 3.65
CA LYS A 93 9.56 -25.57 3.56
C LYS A 93 10.05 -26.25 4.84
N MET A 94 9.62 -25.79 6.02
CA MET A 94 10.09 -26.30 7.31
C MET A 94 9.26 -27.47 7.86
N THR A 95 7.94 -27.39 7.74
CA THR A 95 7.01 -28.33 8.39
C THR A 95 6.15 -29.11 7.39
N GLY A 96 6.18 -28.74 6.10
CA GLY A 96 5.29 -29.31 5.08
C GLY A 96 3.82 -28.91 5.24
N ARG A 97 3.49 -28.03 6.20
CA ARG A 97 2.12 -27.62 6.51
C ARG A 97 1.87 -26.19 6.06
N ARG A 98 0.65 -25.95 5.55
CA ARG A 98 0.15 -24.63 5.17
C ARG A 98 -0.41 -23.91 6.39
N VAL A 99 -0.11 -22.62 6.55
CA VAL A 99 -0.65 -21.77 7.64
C VAL A 99 -1.99 -21.17 7.21
N PHE A 100 -2.01 -20.56 6.02
CA PHE A 100 -3.21 -20.07 5.35
C PHE A 100 -3.70 -21.12 4.35
N ARG A 101 -5.01 -21.12 4.07
CA ARG A 101 -5.60 -22.00 3.02
C ARG A 101 -4.92 -21.79 1.66
N MET A 102 -4.63 -20.53 1.34
CA MET A 102 -3.86 -20.10 0.18
C MET A 102 -3.17 -18.78 0.57
N ALA A 103 -1.98 -18.53 0.02
CA ALA A 103 -1.33 -17.23 0.10
C ALA A 103 -1.25 -16.66 -1.33
N PRO A 104 -1.42 -15.34 -1.53
CA PRO A 104 -1.51 -14.28 -0.50
C PRO A 104 -2.86 -14.22 0.27
N LEU A 105 -3.02 -13.29 1.21
CA LEU A 105 -4.16 -13.22 2.14
C LEU A 105 -5.52 -13.07 1.45
N HIS A 106 -5.64 -12.32 0.35
CA HIS A 106 -6.92 -12.22 -0.34
C HIS A 106 -7.43 -13.59 -0.81
N HIS A 107 -6.57 -14.45 -1.38
CA HIS A 107 -6.95 -15.81 -1.76
C HIS A 107 -7.30 -16.70 -0.56
N HIS A 108 -6.72 -16.43 0.62
CA HIS A 108 -7.17 -17.11 1.85
C HIS A 108 -8.65 -16.85 2.13
N PHE A 109 -9.11 -15.60 1.97
CA PHE A 109 -10.50 -15.22 2.17
C PHE A 109 -11.43 -15.71 1.06
N GLU A 110 -10.96 -15.77 -0.19
CA GLU A 110 -11.71 -16.42 -1.28
C GLU A 110 -11.96 -17.90 -0.97
N GLN A 111 -10.94 -18.62 -0.48
CA GLN A 111 -11.05 -20.01 -0.03
C GLN A 111 -11.89 -20.19 1.25
N LEU A 112 -12.25 -19.10 1.92
CA LEU A 112 -13.24 -19.08 3.01
C LEU A 112 -14.67 -18.84 2.50
N GLY A 113 -14.85 -18.68 1.18
CA GLY A 113 -16.13 -18.46 0.52
C GLY A 113 -16.54 -16.99 0.44
N TRP A 114 -15.61 -16.04 0.59
CA TRP A 114 -15.93 -14.63 0.38
C TRP A 114 -15.86 -14.29 -1.11
N GLU A 115 -16.83 -13.52 -1.58
CA GLU A 115 -16.82 -12.98 -2.94
C GLU A 115 -15.70 -11.95 -3.12
N GLU A 116 -15.08 -11.93 -4.30
CA GLU A 116 -13.96 -11.05 -4.62
C GLU A 116 -14.27 -9.56 -4.34
N PRO A 117 -15.42 -8.97 -4.78
CA PRO A 117 -15.72 -7.56 -4.48
C PRO A 117 -15.81 -7.27 -2.98
N LYS A 118 -16.29 -8.24 -2.19
CA LYS A 118 -16.39 -8.12 -0.73
C LYS A 118 -15.01 -8.06 -0.08
N ILE A 119 -14.05 -8.83 -0.58
CA ILE A 119 -12.67 -8.81 -0.10
C ILE A 119 -12.03 -7.46 -0.44
N VAL A 120 -12.15 -7.03 -1.70
CA VAL A 120 -11.59 -5.76 -2.19
C VAL A 120 -12.09 -4.57 -1.34
N ILE A 121 -13.40 -4.45 -1.14
CA ILE A 121 -13.98 -3.35 -0.35
C ILE A 121 -13.51 -3.39 1.11
N ARG A 122 -13.45 -4.57 1.73
CA ARG A 122 -12.95 -4.72 3.12
C ARG A 122 -11.49 -4.33 3.23
N PHE A 123 -10.68 -4.71 2.24
CA PHE A 123 -9.26 -4.37 2.20
C PHE A 123 -9.07 -2.87 1.98
N TRP A 124 -9.92 -2.21 1.20
CA TRP A 124 -9.92 -0.74 1.10
C TRP A 124 -10.25 -0.07 2.43
N ILE A 125 -11.22 -0.59 3.20
CA ILE A 125 -11.53 -0.06 4.54
C ILE A 125 -10.30 -0.16 5.45
N ILE A 126 -9.62 -1.31 5.45
CA ILE A 126 -8.38 -1.50 6.24
C ILE A 126 -7.29 -0.53 5.76
N ALA A 127 -7.09 -0.40 4.45
CA ALA A 127 -6.10 0.52 3.86
C ALA A 127 -6.38 1.98 4.26
N TRP A 128 -7.64 2.41 4.26
CA TRP A 128 -8.03 3.74 4.73
C TRP A 128 -7.75 3.96 6.22
N ILE A 129 -8.05 2.96 7.06
CA ILE A 129 -7.74 3.02 8.50
C ILE A 129 -6.22 3.16 8.71
N LEU A 130 -5.43 2.35 8.01
CA LEU A 130 -3.97 2.40 8.05
C LEU A 130 -3.42 3.74 7.53
N ALA A 131 -4.02 4.30 6.48
CA ALA A 131 -3.65 5.62 5.96
C ALA A 131 -3.88 6.72 7.00
N ILE A 132 -5.04 6.74 7.66
CA ILE A 132 -5.36 7.71 8.72
C ILE A 132 -4.41 7.52 9.92
N ALA A 133 -4.16 6.27 10.33
CA ALA A 133 -3.23 5.98 11.41
C ALA A 133 -1.81 6.47 11.08
N GLY A 134 -1.33 6.21 9.86
CA GLY A 134 -0.03 6.69 9.38
C GLY A 134 0.07 8.22 9.37
N LEU A 135 -0.96 8.91 8.87
CA LEU A 135 -1.01 10.38 8.92
C LEU A 135 -1.03 10.92 10.35
N ALA A 136 -1.73 10.27 11.28
CA ALA A 136 -1.73 10.67 12.68
C ALA A 136 -0.34 10.58 13.33
N THR A 137 0.51 9.63 12.90
CA THR A 137 1.89 9.52 13.40
C THR A 137 2.78 10.70 13.01
N LEU A 138 2.46 11.44 11.94
CA LEU A 138 3.22 12.63 11.53
C LEU A 138 3.18 13.74 12.58
N LYS A 139 2.10 13.81 13.36
CA LYS A 139 1.88 14.84 14.38
C LYS A 139 2.37 14.46 15.77
N LEU A 140 2.74 13.19 15.96
CA LEU A 140 3.17 12.63 17.25
C LEU A 140 4.70 12.65 17.44
N ARG A 141 5.41 13.43 16.62
CA ARG A 141 6.85 13.66 16.72
C ARG A 141 7.15 15.07 17.18
#